data_AF-J3K165-F1
#
_entry.id   AF-J3K165-F1
#
_cell.length_a   1.000
_cell.length_b   1.000
_cell.length_c   1.000
_cell.angle_alpha   90.00
_cell.angle_beta   90.00
_cell.angle_gamma   90.00
#
_symmetry.space_group_name_H-M   'P 1'
#
loop_
_entity.id
_entity.type
_entity.pdbx_description
1 polymer ?
#
loop_
_entity_poly.entity_id
_entity_poly.type
_entity_poly.pdbx_seq_one_letter_code
_entity_poly.pdbx_strand_id
1 'polypeptide(L)'
;MSSGFISAGATEYTPGNDEEWQRVKKELEESRKRKAEQGTQEGGKSLYEILQQNKAAKQEAFEESIRLKNQFRALDEDEVEFLDSLLESTRAKEAAVKRETMEQLEMFHRQREEAEKNAVLVENKLGEPGAGSHGEEEKWAISGRKRRRTKDNDVLPGVKLRKSSSTSGQIPP
;
A
#
# COMPACT_ATOMS: atom_id res chain seq x y z
N MET A 1 -6.09 80.71 -14.57
CA MET A 1 -6.30 80.34 -13.14
C MET A 1 -7.57 81.02 -12.68
N SER A 2 -8.70 80.30 -12.67
CA SER A 2 -9.99 80.83 -12.20
C SER A 2 -10.04 80.74 -10.68
N SER A 3 -10.05 81.91 -10.03
CA SER A 3 -10.27 82.09 -8.60
C SER A 3 -11.49 81.30 -8.12
N GLY A 4 -11.28 80.34 -7.21
CA GLY A 4 -12.34 79.57 -6.55
C GLY A 4 -12.99 80.30 -5.38
N PHE A 5 -13.02 81.64 -5.42
CA PHE A 5 -13.65 82.43 -4.36
C PHE A 5 -15.16 82.46 -4.56
N ILE A 6 -15.90 81.69 -3.76
CA ILE A 6 -17.36 81.66 -3.74
C ILE A 6 -17.83 82.78 -2.80
N SER A 7 -18.58 83.75 -3.33
CA SER A 7 -19.11 84.88 -2.55
C SER A 7 -20.12 84.37 -1.50
N ALA A 8 -20.10 84.96 -0.30
CA ALA A 8 -20.78 84.50 0.93
C ALA A 8 -22.33 84.51 0.90
N GLY A 9 -22.96 84.54 -0.28
CA GLY A 9 -24.41 84.49 -0.47
C GLY A 9 -24.90 83.58 -1.59
N ALA A 10 -24.00 82.84 -2.27
CA ALA A 10 -24.37 81.93 -3.36
C ALA A 10 -24.49 80.48 -2.87
N THR A 11 -25.52 80.19 -2.08
CA THR A 11 -25.92 78.82 -1.73
C THR A 11 -27.19 78.44 -2.48
N GLU A 12 -27.10 78.42 -3.82
CA GLU A 12 -28.12 77.78 -4.64
C GLU A 12 -28.04 76.27 -4.37
N TYR A 13 -28.97 75.74 -3.58
CA TYR A 13 -29.13 74.32 -3.33
C TYR A 13 -29.55 73.64 -4.64
N THR A 14 -28.60 73.01 -5.32
CA THR A 14 -28.85 72.28 -6.56
C THR A 14 -29.13 70.81 -6.19
N PRO A 15 -30.33 70.27 -6.48
CA PRO A 15 -30.72 68.92 -6.07
C PRO A 15 -29.83 67.81 -6.67
N GLY A 16 -29.09 68.09 -7.75
CA GLY A 16 -28.11 67.17 -8.33
C GLY A 16 -26.86 67.00 -7.45
N ASN A 17 -26.49 68.01 -6.65
CA ASN A 17 -25.40 67.86 -5.68
C ASN A 17 -25.78 66.85 -4.59
N ASP A 18 -27.05 66.78 -4.18
CA ASP A 18 -27.48 65.82 -3.17
C ASP A 18 -27.33 64.38 -3.65
N GLU A 19 -27.64 64.07 -4.90
CA GLU A 19 -27.46 62.72 -5.43
C GLU A 19 -26.00 62.27 -5.42
N GLU A 20 -25.09 63.15 -5.86
CA GLU A 20 -23.65 62.87 -5.83
C GLU A 20 -23.12 62.79 -4.39
N TRP A 21 -23.60 63.64 -3.48
CA TRP A 21 -23.29 63.54 -2.05
C TRP A 21 -23.81 62.24 -1.42
N GLN A 22 -25.00 61.77 -1.80
CA GLN A 22 -25.55 60.51 -1.32
C GLN A 22 -24.75 59.30 -1.84
N ARG A 23 -24.27 59.34 -3.09
CA ARG A 23 -23.39 58.29 -3.65
C ARG A 23 -22.06 58.24 -2.91
N VAL A 24 -21.40 59.39 -2.73
CA VAL A 24 -20.13 59.49 -1.98
C VAL A 24 -20.32 59.01 -0.54
N LYS A 25 -21.43 59.36 0.11
CA LYS A 25 -21.74 58.89 1.47
C LYS A 25 -21.92 57.38 1.53
N LYS A 26 -22.66 56.79 0.59
CA LYS A 26 -22.82 55.33 0.48
C LYS A 26 -21.49 54.63 0.26
N GLU A 27 -20.65 55.14 -0.64
CA GLU A 27 -19.31 54.59 -0.89
C GLU A 27 -18.42 54.68 0.35
N LEU A 28 -18.49 55.78 1.11
CA LEU A 28 -17.77 55.92 2.37
C LEU A 28 -18.26 54.94 3.44
N GLU A 29 -19.57 54.72 3.52
CA GLU A 29 -20.19 53.74 4.43
C GLU A 29 -19.85 52.30 4.04
N GLU A 30 -19.86 51.96 2.75
CA GLU A 30 -19.43 50.67 2.22
C GLU A 30 -17.94 50.42 2.49
N SER A 31 -17.10 51.44 2.28
CA SER A 31 -15.67 51.39 2.61
C SER A 31 -15.43 51.19 4.12
N ARG A 32 -16.22 51.85 4.98
CA ARG A 32 -16.20 51.63 6.43
C ARG A 32 -16.66 50.23 6.82
N LYS A 33 -17.74 49.71 6.23
CA LYS A 33 -18.23 48.35 6.48
C LYS A 33 -17.19 47.32 6.06
N ARG A 34 -16.60 47.47 4.87
CA ARG A 34 -15.55 46.57 4.36
C ARG A 34 -14.31 46.56 5.26
N LYS A 35 -13.91 47.72 5.79
CA LYS A 35 -12.80 47.79 6.77
C LYS A 35 -13.18 47.17 8.12
N ALA A 36 -14.42 47.32 8.58
CA ALA A 36 -14.89 46.72 9.82
C ALA A 36 -14.93 45.18 9.70
N GLU A 37 -15.43 44.66 8.58
CA GLU A 37 -15.46 43.22 8.26
C GLU A 37 -14.04 42.63 8.13
N GLN A 38 -13.08 43.38 7.59
CA GLN A 38 -11.68 42.97 7.55
C GLN A 38 -10.99 43.03 8.92
N GLY A 39 -11.45 43.92 9.82
CA GLY A 39 -10.93 44.07 11.17
C GLY A 39 -11.47 43.03 12.15
N THR A 40 -12.61 42.41 11.84
CA THR A 40 -13.13 41.28 12.62
C THR A 40 -12.30 40.04 12.32
N GLN A 41 -11.66 39.48 13.35
CA GLN A 41 -10.92 38.21 13.26
C GLN A 41 -11.85 37.12 12.70
N GLU A 42 -11.35 36.34 11.74
CA GLU A 42 -12.12 35.30 11.04
C GLU A 42 -12.89 34.42 12.03
N GLY A 43 -14.22 34.51 11.99
CA GLY A 43 -15.11 33.64 12.77
C GLY A 43 -15.08 33.86 14.29
N GLY A 44 -14.53 34.97 14.80
CA GLY A 44 -14.47 35.24 16.25
C GLY A 44 -13.43 34.39 16.99
N LYS A 45 -12.57 33.69 16.26
CA LYS A 45 -11.44 32.96 16.84
C LYS A 45 -10.44 33.95 17.42
N SER A 46 -9.95 33.66 18.61
CA SER A 46 -8.87 34.43 19.21
C SER A 46 -7.62 34.38 18.32
N LEU A 47 -6.86 35.46 18.27
CA LEU A 47 -5.56 35.51 17.60
C LEU A 47 -4.66 34.32 17.96
N TYR A 48 -4.70 33.88 19.22
CA TYR A 48 -3.96 32.71 19.69
C TYR A 48 -4.34 31.43 18.92
N GLU A 49 -5.63 31.21 18.70
CA GLU A 49 -6.14 30.03 18.00
C GLU A 49 -5.73 30.05 16.53
N ILE A 50 -5.81 31.21 15.87
CA ILE A 50 -5.37 31.39 14.49
C ILE A 50 -3.86 31.12 14.36
N LEU A 51 -3.05 31.65 15.28
CA LEU A 51 -1.60 31.42 15.27
C LEU A 51 -1.26 29.94 15.52
N GLN A 52 -2.00 29.29 16.42
CA GLN A 52 -1.81 27.87 16.69
C GLN A 52 -2.22 27.01 15.49
N GLN A 53 -3.33 27.33 14.81
CA GLN A 53 -3.75 26.69 13.56
C GLN A 53 -2.70 26.88 12.46
N ASN A 54 -2.15 28.09 12.28
CA ASN A 54 -1.08 28.34 11.32
C ASN A 54 0.20 27.56 11.65
N LYS A 55 0.55 27.44 12.93
CA LYS A 55 1.70 26.64 13.37
C LYS A 55 1.48 25.16 13.07
N ALA A 56 0.31 24.63 13.42
CA ALA A 56 -0.06 23.24 13.16
C ALA A 56 -0.07 22.96 11.66
N ALA A 57 -0.70 23.81 10.84
CA ALA A 57 -0.74 23.65 9.40
C ALA A 57 0.67 23.65 8.76
N LYS A 58 1.58 24.49 9.23
CA LYS A 58 2.98 24.48 8.78
C LYS A 58 3.69 23.18 9.17
N GLN A 59 3.45 22.71 10.39
CA GLN A 59 4.03 21.47 10.87
C GLN A 59 3.49 20.26 10.08
N GLU A 60 2.19 20.19 9.86
CA GLU A 60 1.54 19.14 9.06
C GLU A 60 2.05 19.14 7.62
N ALA A 61 2.12 20.30 6.96
CA ALA A 61 2.68 20.39 5.61
C ALA A 61 4.16 19.94 5.54
N PHE A 62 4.95 20.28 6.56
CA PHE A 62 6.33 19.83 6.66
C PHE A 62 6.41 18.32 6.86
N GLU A 63 5.64 17.77 7.80
CA GLU A 63 5.57 16.34 8.07
C GLU A 63 5.04 15.54 6.89
N GLU A 64 4.04 16.03 6.16
CA GLU A 64 3.54 15.40 4.94
C GLU A 64 4.61 15.37 3.85
N SER A 65 5.34 16.47 3.66
CA SER A 65 6.44 16.53 2.67
C SER A 65 7.57 15.55 3.03
N ILE A 66 7.88 15.40 4.33
CA ILE A 66 8.88 14.46 4.81
C ILE A 66 8.36 13.03 4.75
N ARG A 67 7.09 12.80 5.09
CA ARG A 67 6.46 11.48 5.06
C ARG A 67 6.44 10.92 3.65
N LEU A 68 6.09 11.73 2.66
CA LEU A 68 6.14 11.33 1.25
C LEU A 68 7.58 11.10 0.78
N LYS A 69 8.53 11.94 1.23
CA LYS A 69 9.95 11.76 0.94
C LYS A 69 10.53 10.46 1.53
N ASN A 70 10.09 10.08 2.73
CA ASN A 70 10.56 8.87 3.42
C ASN A 70 9.93 7.59 2.85
N GLN A 71 8.76 7.66 2.21
CA GLN A 71 8.12 6.50 1.57
C GLN A 71 8.89 5.98 0.36
N PHE A 72 9.51 6.88 -0.40
CA PHE A 72 10.29 6.55 -1.59
C PHE A 72 11.73 6.99 -1.36
N ARG A 73 12.38 6.35 -0.39
CA ARG A 73 13.81 6.45 -0.16
C ARG A 73 14.55 5.26 -0.77
N ALA A 74 15.80 5.46 -1.17
CA ALA A 74 16.68 4.34 -1.46
C ALA A 74 16.88 3.51 -0.19
N LEU A 75 16.98 2.20 -0.33
CA LEU A 75 17.35 1.32 0.79
C LEU A 75 18.75 1.71 1.27
N ASP A 76 18.91 1.87 2.58
CA ASP A 76 20.24 2.09 3.17
C ASP A 76 21.06 0.78 3.12
N GLU A 77 22.38 0.87 3.24
CA GLU A 77 23.29 -0.30 3.22
C GLU A 77 22.88 -1.36 4.26
N ASP A 78 22.58 -0.93 5.49
CA ASP A 78 22.09 -1.78 6.59
C ASP A 78 20.77 -2.50 6.24
N GLU A 79 19.87 -1.85 5.49
CA GLU A 79 18.58 -2.42 5.11
C GLU A 79 18.76 -3.47 4.00
N VAL A 80 19.69 -3.25 3.07
CA VAL A 80 20.05 -4.23 2.05
C VAL A 80 20.67 -5.47 2.70
N GLU A 81 21.61 -5.28 3.62
CA GLU A 81 22.23 -6.37 4.39
C GLU A 81 21.20 -7.19 5.17
N PHE A 82 20.20 -6.53 5.78
CA PHE A 82 19.11 -7.21 6.46
C PHE A 82 18.28 -8.08 5.51
N LEU A 83 17.95 -7.59 4.32
CA LEU A 83 17.20 -8.35 3.32
C LEU A 83 18.02 -9.54 2.79
N ASP A 84 19.32 -9.36 2.59
CA ASP A 84 20.22 -10.45 2.20
C ASP A 84 20.32 -11.51 3.29
N SER A 85 20.42 -11.12 4.56
CA SER A 85 20.37 -12.03 5.72
C SER A 85 19.05 -12.81 5.78
N LEU A 86 17.92 -12.16 5.50
CA LEU A 86 16.62 -12.85 5.42
C LEU A 86 16.61 -13.89 4.29
N LEU A 87 17.07 -13.54 3.10
CA LEU A 87 17.16 -14.45 1.95
C LEU A 87 18.14 -15.61 2.21
N GLU A 88 19.24 -15.35 2.89
CA GLU A 88 20.18 -16.38 3.30
C GLU A 88 19.57 -17.31 4.34
N SER A 89 18.83 -16.76 5.31
CA SER A 89 18.14 -17.55 6.34
C SER A 89 17.07 -18.47 5.73
N THR A 90 16.33 -18.03 4.72
CA THR A 90 15.33 -18.87 4.04
C THR A 90 15.99 -19.96 3.22
N ARG A 91 17.05 -19.63 2.47
CA ARG A 91 17.86 -20.63 1.74
C ARG A 91 18.49 -21.65 2.68
N ALA A 92 18.99 -21.23 3.84
CA ALA A 92 19.57 -22.11 4.84
C ALA A 92 18.53 -23.08 5.40
N LYS A 93 17.32 -22.60 5.70
CA LYS A 93 16.20 -23.46 6.14
C LYS A 93 15.81 -24.46 5.06
N GLU A 94 15.70 -24.03 3.80
CA GLU A 94 15.40 -24.95 2.69
C GLU A 94 16.51 -25.99 2.48
N ALA A 95 17.77 -25.58 2.60
CA ALA A 95 18.91 -26.48 2.49
C ALA A 95 18.96 -27.50 3.64
N ALA A 96 18.61 -27.09 4.87
CA ALA A 96 18.49 -27.99 6.02
C ALA A 96 17.40 -29.04 5.77
N VAL A 97 16.20 -28.63 5.35
CA VAL A 97 15.11 -29.55 5.01
C VAL A 97 15.52 -30.50 3.88
N LYS A 98 16.22 -30.00 2.85
CA LYS A 98 16.75 -30.85 1.76
C LYS A 98 17.77 -31.86 2.27
N ARG A 99 18.65 -31.49 3.20
CA ARG A 99 19.60 -32.44 3.81
C ARG A 99 18.90 -33.49 4.65
N GLU A 100 17.99 -33.08 5.54
CA GLU A 100 17.21 -34.01 6.37
C GLU A 100 16.43 -35.01 5.51
N THR A 101 15.81 -34.54 4.44
CA THR A 101 15.08 -35.43 3.51
C THR A 101 16.01 -36.37 2.74
N MET A 102 17.18 -35.91 2.29
CA MET A 102 18.19 -36.78 1.67
C MET A 102 18.68 -37.85 2.65
N GLU A 103 19.01 -37.48 3.88
CA GLU A 103 19.46 -38.41 4.92
C GLU A 103 18.39 -39.46 5.24
N GLN A 104 17.11 -39.05 5.36
CA GLN A 104 16.00 -39.97 5.56
C GLN A 104 15.86 -40.97 4.39
N LEU A 105 16.02 -40.50 3.14
CA LEU A 105 15.99 -41.37 1.97
C LEU A 105 17.19 -42.33 1.95
N GLU A 106 18.39 -41.86 2.26
CA GLU A 106 19.58 -42.71 2.36
C GLU A 106 19.40 -43.79 3.43
N MET A 107 18.84 -43.45 4.59
CA MET A 107 18.56 -44.42 5.65
C MET A 107 17.53 -45.46 5.19
N PHE A 108 16.50 -45.05 4.46
CA PHE A 108 15.52 -45.98 3.87
C PHE A 108 16.17 -46.91 2.85
N HIS A 109 17.03 -46.38 1.96
CA HIS A 109 17.77 -47.18 0.99
C HIS A 109 18.70 -48.19 1.67
N ARG A 110 19.44 -47.77 2.71
CA ARG A 110 20.31 -48.66 3.50
C ARG A 110 19.50 -49.77 4.18
N GLN A 111 18.40 -49.44 4.85
CA GLN A 111 17.54 -50.44 5.50
C GLN A 111 16.98 -51.44 4.50
N ARG A 112 16.57 -50.98 3.31
CA ARG A 112 16.10 -51.86 2.23
C ARG A 112 17.20 -52.78 1.74
N GLU A 113 18.39 -52.24 1.46
CA GLU A 113 19.53 -53.05 1.04
C GLU A 113 19.94 -54.07 2.11
N GLU A 114 19.92 -53.69 3.39
CA GLU A 114 20.18 -54.59 4.51
C GLU A 114 19.12 -55.68 4.61
N ALA A 115 17.84 -55.36 4.43
CA ALA A 115 16.77 -56.34 4.40
C ALA A 115 16.91 -57.29 3.20
N GLU A 116 17.26 -56.80 2.01
CA GLU A 116 17.53 -57.61 0.83
C GLU A 116 18.77 -58.50 1.03
N LYS A 117 19.88 -57.96 1.57
CA LYS A 117 21.09 -58.73 1.91
C LYS A 117 20.79 -59.80 2.95
N ASN A 118 20.00 -59.48 3.98
CA ASN A 118 19.57 -60.43 5.01
C ASN A 118 18.66 -61.51 4.42
N ALA A 119 17.71 -61.16 3.54
CA ALA A 119 16.84 -62.12 2.85
C ALA A 119 17.65 -63.08 1.99
N VAL A 120 18.60 -62.57 1.19
CA VAL A 120 19.52 -63.39 0.38
C VAL A 120 20.42 -64.26 1.26
N LEU A 121 20.89 -63.75 2.40
CA LEU A 121 21.68 -64.55 3.35
C LEU A 121 20.86 -65.68 3.98
N VAL A 122 19.59 -65.41 4.31
CA VAL A 122 18.63 -66.41 4.84
C VAL A 122 18.30 -67.45 3.77
N GLU A 123 18.05 -67.04 2.53
CA GLU A 123 17.83 -67.91 1.38
C GLU A 123 19.06 -68.81 1.11
N ASN A 124 20.27 -68.24 1.11
CA ASN A 124 21.52 -68.99 0.94
C ASN A 124 21.83 -69.93 2.12
N LYS A 125 21.39 -69.61 3.34
CA LYS A 125 21.49 -70.50 4.51
C LYS A 125 20.45 -71.62 4.51
N LEU A 126 19.34 -71.46 3.77
CA LEU A 126 18.22 -72.42 3.69
C LEU A 126 18.20 -73.22 2.38
N GLY A 127 19.34 -73.31 1.68
CA GLY A 127 19.48 -74.12 0.46
C GLY A 127 19.48 -75.63 0.70
N GLU A 128 18.30 -76.22 0.91
CA GLU A 128 17.86 -77.50 0.31
C GLU A 128 16.44 -77.27 -0.27
N PRO A 129 16.09 -77.82 -1.45
CA PRO A 129 15.00 -77.29 -2.25
C PRO A 129 13.63 -77.74 -1.72
N GLY A 130 12.87 -76.79 -1.17
CA GLY A 130 11.51 -76.99 -0.70
C GLY A 130 10.58 -75.92 -1.27
N ALA A 131 9.67 -76.36 -2.14
CA ALA A 131 8.56 -75.63 -2.73
C ALA A 131 7.90 -74.57 -1.84
N GLY A 132 7.60 -73.41 -2.42
CA GLY A 132 6.79 -72.41 -1.73
C GLY A 132 6.71 -71.05 -2.40
N SER A 133 6.32 -71.02 -3.68
CA SER A 133 5.78 -69.81 -4.30
C SER A 133 4.51 -69.40 -3.56
N HIS A 134 4.61 -68.45 -2.62
CA HIS A 134 3.46 -67.65 -2.21
C HIS A 134 3.76 -66.18 -2.54
N GLY A 135 3.56 -65.85 -3.81
CA GLY A 135 3.37 -64.47 -4.24
C GLY A 135 2.02 -63.99 -3.74
N GLU A 136 1.98 -63.49 -2.51
CA GLU A 136 0.90 -62.63 -2.06
C GLU A 136 1.22 -61.18 -2.45
N GLU A 137 0.94 -60.89 -3.73
CA GLU A 137 0.64 -59.54 -4.17
C GLU A 137 -0.65 -59.07 -3.49
N GLU A 138 -0.58 -58.65 -2.24
CA GLU A 138 -1.63 -57.87 -1.61
C GLU A 138 -1.63 -56.47 -2.23
N LYS A 139 -2.34 -56.41 -3.35
CA LYS A 139 -2.74 -55.21 -4.08
C LYS A 139 -3.49 -54.30 -3.11
N TRP A 140 -2.81 -53.29 -2.59
CA TRP A 140 -3.43 -52.15 -1.94
C TRP A 140 -4.36 -51.48 -2.94
N ALA A 141 -5.63 -51.89 -2.94
CA ALA A 141 -6.68 -51.27 -3.71
C ALA A 141 -6.96 -49.88 -3.11
N ILE A 142 -6.22 -48.88 -3.59
CA ILE A 142 -6.59 -47.48 -3.38
C ILE A 142 -7.91 -47.30 -4.14
N SER A 143 -9.02 -47.35 -3.40
CA SER A 143 -10.34 -47.06 -3.94
C SER A 143 -10.29 -45.71 -4.66
N GLY A 144 -10.30 -45.77 -5.99
CA GLY A 144 -10.37 -44.61 -6.85
C GLY A 144 -11.73 -43.94 -6.68
N ARG A 145 -11.85 -43.08 -5.67
CA ARG A 145 -12.99 -42.17 -5.55
C ARG A 145 -12.96 -41.28 -6.78
N LYS A 146 -13.84 -41.56 -7.75
CA LYS A 146 -14.09 -40.72 -8.91
C LYS A 146 -14.37 -39.29 -8.44
N ARG A 147 -13.37 -38.42 -8.47
CA ARG A 147 -13.61 -36.98 -8.39
C ARG A 147 -14.24 -36.59 -9.71
N ARG A 148 -15.49 -36.13 -9.69
CA ARG A 148 -16.05 -35.34 -10.78
C ARG A 148 -15.08 -34.20 -11.04
N ARG A 149 -14.48 -34.19 -12.22
CA ARG A 149 -13.70 -33.07 -12.73
C ARG A 149 -14.70 -31.97 -13.11
N THR A 150 -15.09 -31.14 -12.15
CA THR A 150 -15.53 -29.78 -12.47
C THR A 150 -14.27 -28.95 -12.61
N LYS A 151 -13.79 -28.92 -13.86
CA LYS A 151 -12.98 -27.81 -14.37
C LYS A 151 -13.84 -26.57 -14.10
N ASP A 152 -13.43 -25.72 -13.17
CA ASP A 152 -13.58 -24.27 -13.19
C ASP A 152 -12.99 -23.65 -11.92
N ASN A 153 -11.93 -22.86 -12.12
CA ASN A 153 -11.47 -21.78 -11.24
C ASN A 153 -11.09 -22.10 -9.78
N ASP A 154 -10.02 -22.85 -9.57
CA ASP A 154 -9.21 -22.70 -8.35
C ASP A 154 -8.26 -21.51 -8.51
N VAL A 155 -8.83 -20.32 -8.40
CA VAL A 155 -8.09 -19.14 -7.92
C VAL A 155 -7.91 -19.37 -6.43
N LEU A 156 -6.65 -19.48 -5.99
CA LEU A 156 -6.30 -19.57 -4.57
C LEU A 156 -7.09 -18.53 -3.76
N PRO A 157 -7.72 -18.89 -2.62
CA PRO A 157 -8.45 -17.94 -1.81
C PRO A 157 -7.48 -16.87 -1.30
N GLY A 158 -7.53 -15.67 -1.90
CA GLY A 158 -6.69 -14.53 -1.50
C GLY A 158 -5.97 -13.77 -2.62
N VAL A 159 -5.94 -14.28 -3.86
CA VAL A 159 -5.22 -13.59 -4.95
C VAL A 159 -6.19 -12.79 -5.83
N LYS A 160 -6.21 -11.46 -5.67
CA LYS A 160 -6.90 -10.54 -6.59
C LYS A 160 -6.09 -10.41 -7.89
N LEU A 161 -6.50 -11.07 -8.96
CA LEU A 161 -6.00 -10.75 -10.30
C LEU A 161 -6.44 -9.33 -10.68
N ARG A 162 -5.47 -8.42 -10.79
CA ARG A 162 -5.72 -7.08 -11.33
C ARG A 162 -5.76 -7.18 -12.86
N LYS A 163 -6.90 -6.83 -13.44
CA LYS A 163 -7.12 -6.75 -14.89
C LYS A 163 -6.20 -5.65 -15.45
N SER A 164 -5.30 -6.00 -16.37
CA SER A 164 -4.59 -5.01 -17.18
C SER A 164 -5.57 -4.41 -18.19
N SER A 165 -5.96 -3.16 -17.98
CA SER A 165 -6.64 -2.36 -19.00
C SER A 165 -5.58 -1.83 -19.98
N SER A 166 -5.58 -2.31 -21.23
CA SER A 166 -4.84 -1.65 -22.30
C SER A 166 -5.57 -0.37 -22.69
N THR A 167 -4.96 0.79 -22.42
CA THR A 167 -5.40 2.06 -23.00
C THR A 167 -4.70 2.23 -24.35
N SER A 168 -5.45 2.04 -25.43
CA SER A 168 -5.04 2.44 -26.77
C SER A 168 -5.16 3.96 -26.86
N GLY A 169 -4.03 4.66 -26.89
CA GLY A 169 -3.99 6.10 -27.09
C GLY A 169 -4.51 6.48 -28.48
N GLN A 170 -5.60 7.23 -28.54
CA GLN A 170 -5.95 8.06 -29.67
C GLN A 170 -5.61 9.51 -29.35
N ILE A 171 -4.78 10.12 -30.21
CA ILE A 171 -4.49 11.55 -30.27
C ILE A 171 -5.23 12.07 -31.50
N PRO A 172 -6.16 13.03 -31.39
CA PRO A 172 -6.66 13.78 -32.55
C PRO A 172 -5.94 15.15 -32.68
N PRO A 173 -6.00 15.77 -33.87
CA PRO A 173 -5.18 16.93 -34.26
C PRO A 173 -5.56 18.25 -33.56
#